data_AF-A0AB39N9Q6-F1
#
_entry.id   AF-A0AB39N9Q6-F1
#
_cell.length_a   1.000
_cell.length_b   1.000
_cell.length_c   1.000
_cell.angle_alpha   90.00
_cell.angle_beta   90.00
_cell.angle_gamma   90.00
#
_symmetry.space_group_name_H-M   'P 1'
#
loop_
_entity.id
_entity.type
_entity.pdbx_description
1 polymer ?
#
loop_
_entity_poly.entity_id
_entity_poly.type
_entity_poly.pdbx_seq_one_letter_code
_entity_poly.pdbx_strand_id
1 'polypeptide(L)'
;MSAPIRIPVPAAVGVFNAMHGAQHVVEATLLKDDAERELRRFRGPLLSVEDQGDRETVLADWHRADKVLAATALRPTQATGVLS
;
A
#
# COMPACT_ATOMS: atom_id res chain seq x y z
N MET A 1 -4.46 13.01 -14.04
CA MET A 1 -3.99 12.82 -12.64
C MET A 1 -2.63 12.14 -12.71
N SER A 2 -1.55 12.81 -12.29
CA SER A 2 -0.23 12.17 -12.20
C SER A 2 -0.27 11.10 -11.11
N ALA A 3 0.18 9.89 -11.42
CA ALA A 3 0.38 8.85 -10.43
C ALA A 3 1.43 9.32 -9.41
N PRO A 4 1.25 9.06 -8.10
CA PRO A 4 2.23 9.44 -7.10
C PRO A 4 3.58 8.76 -7.38
N ILE A 5 4.66 9.54 -7.38
CA ILE A 5 6.02 9.03 -7.48
C ILE A 5 6.31 8.28 -6.18
N ARG A 6 6.49 6.97 -6.23
CA ARG A 6 7.03 6.22 -5.09
C ARG A 6 8.52 6.49 -4.98
N ILE A 7 8.92 7.09 -3.87
CA ILE A 7 10.32 7.13 -3.48
C ILE A 7 10.68 5.72 -3.00
N PRO A 8 11.71 5.06 -3.55
CA PRO A 8 12.14 3.76 -3.06
C PRO A 8 12.51 3.87 -1.58
N VAL A 9 11.89 3.05 -0.74
CA VAL A 9 12.30 2.93 0.66
C VAL A 9 13.60 2.12 0.68
N PRO A 10 14.69 2.62 1.29
CA PRO A 10 15.91 1.84 1.43
C PRO A 10 15.62 0.50 2.13
N ALA A 11 16.19 -0.59 1.64
CA ALA A 11 15.95 -1.94 2.20
C ALA A 11 16.19 -2.01 3.72
N ALA A 12 17.17 -1.25 4.22
CA ALA A 12 17.46 -1.13 5.64
C ALA A 12 16.27 -0.60 6.48
N VAL A 13 15.47 0.33 5.93
CA VAL A 13 14.27 0.86 6.59
C VAL A 13 13.16 -0.19 6.61
N GLY A 14 13.03 -0.99 5.55
CA GLY A 14 12.11 -2.12 5.52
C GLY A 14 12.45 -3.17 6.59
N VAL A 15 13.74 -3.52 6.72
CA VAL A 15 14.24 -4.45 7.75
C VAL A 15 14.01 -3.88 9.15
N PHE A 16 14.34 -2.61 9.38
CA PHE A 16 14.11 -1.95 10.67
C PHE A 16 12.63 -1.97 11.07
N ASN A 17 11.73 -1.64 10.14
CA ASN A 17 10.29 -1.67 10.40
C ASN A 17 9.77 -3.09 10.64
N ALA A 18 10.31 -4.10 9.96
CA ALA A 18 9.95 -5.50 10.22
C ALA A 18 10.41 -5.98 11.61
N MET A 19 11.55 -5.47 12.11
CA MET A 19 12.09 -5.85 13.42
C MET A 19 11.48 -5.09 14.60
N HIS A 20 11.09 -3.83 14.39
CA HIS A 20 10.71 -2.91 15.47
C HIS A 20 9.33 -2.28 15.31
N GLY A 21 8.70 -2.43 14.14
CA GLY A 21 7.36 -1.92 13.87
C GLY A 21 6.31 -2.68 14.68
N ALA A 22 5.25 -1.96 15.06
CA ALA A 22 4.10 -2.62 15.67
C ALA A 22 3.50 -3.63 14.66
N GLN A 23 3.20 -4.84 15.13
CA GLN A 23 2.78 -5.95 14.26
C GLN A 23 1.65 -5.56 13.27
N HIS A 24 0.63 -4.86 13.76
CA HIS A 24 -0.49 -4.40 12.93
C HIS A 24 -0.09 -3.42 11.80
N VAL A 25 1.00 -2.66 11.97
CA VAL A 25 1.56 -1.76 10.94
C VAL A 25 2.30 -2.57 9.88
N VAL A 26 3.07 -3.57 10.31
CA VAL A 26 3.78 -4.49 9.40
C VAL A 26 2.77 -5.26 8.55
N GLU A 27 1.74 -5.84 9.18
CA GLU A 27 0.65 -6.54 8.49
C GLU A 27 -0.09 -5.64 7.51
N ALA A 28 -0.43 -4.41 7.90
CA ALA A 28 -1.07 -3.45 7.00
C ALA A 28 -0.17 -3.06 5.81
N THR A 29 1.15 -2.99 6.01
CA THR A 29 2.10 -2.70 4.93
C THR A 29 2.08 -3.83 3.90
N LEU A 30 2.20 -5.08 4.36
CA LEU A 30 2.15 -6.26 3.48
C LEU A 30 0.82 -6.37 2.74
N LEU A 31 -0.30 -6.18 3.44
CA LEU A 31 -1.64 -6.21 2.84
C LEU A 31 -1.79 -5.15 1.74
N LYS A 32 -1.27 -3.94 1.98
CA LYS A 32 -1.32 -2.86 0.99
C LYS A 32 -0.47 -3.17 -0.24
N ASP A 33 0.75 -3.67 -0.05
CA ASP A 33 1.65 -4.05 -1.16
C ASP A 33 1.05 -5.19 -2.00
N ASP A 34 0.45 -6.18 -1.36
CA ASP A 34 -0.25 -7.28 -2.02
C ASP A 34 -1.47 -6.76 -2.80
N ALA A 35 -2.31 -5.93 -2.19
CA ALA A 35 -3.47 -5.34 -2.86
C ALA A 35 -3.04 -4.49 -4.07
N GLU A 36 -1.94 -3.74 -3.97
CA GLU A 36 -1.42 -2.96 -5.10
C GLU A 36 -0.85 -3.83 -6.21
N ARG A 37 -0.26 -4.99 -5.90
CA ARG A 37 0.14 -5.99 -6.90
C ARG A 37 -1.09 -6.55 -7.60
N GLU A 38 -2.15 -6.88 -6.85
CA GLU A 38 -3.37 -7.44 -7.43
C GLU A 38 -4.16 -6.42 -8.26
N LEU A 39 -4.24 -5.15 -7.83
CA LEU A 39 -4.84 -4.08 -8.63
C LEU A 39 -4.15 -3.88 -9.98
N ARG A 40 -2.86 -4.21 -10.11
CA ARG A 40 -2.15 -4.16 -11.40
C ARG A 40 -2.61 -5.26 -12.36
N ARG A 41 -3.19 -6.37 -11.85
CA ARG A 41 -3.75 -7.43 -12.70
C ARG A 41 -5.04 -6.97 -13.39
N PHE A 42 -5.81 -6.09 -12.76
CA PHE A 42 -7.06 -5.52 -13.29
C PHE A 42 -6.86 -4.32 -14.25
N ARG A 43 -5.69 -4.19 -14.90
CA ARG A 43 -5.39 -3.05 -15.80
C ARG A 43 -6.08 -3.10 -17.18
N GLY A 44 -6.80 -4.17 -17.48
CA GLY A 44 -7.59 -4.34 -18.70
C GLY A 44 -9.09 -4.11 -18.48
N PRO A 45 -9.90 -4.30 -19.54
CA PRO A 45 -11.36 -4.37 -19.39
C PRO A 45 -11.72 -5.48 -18.42
N LEU A 46 -12.59 -5.20 -17.45
CA LEU A 46 -13.19 -6.23 -16.60
C LEU A 46 -14.26 -6.92 -17.43
N LEU A 47 -14.05 -8.19 -17.74
CA LEU A 47 -14.85 -8.91 -18.73
C LEU A 47 -16.08 -9.59 -18.10
N SER A 48 -16.11 -9.68 -16.77
CA SER A 48 -17.20 -10.27 -16.01
C SER A 48 -17.56 -9.44 -14.77
N VAL A 49 -18.75 -9.71 -14.22
CA VAL A 49 -19.18 -9.17 -12.92
C VAL A 49 -18.35 -9.75 -11.76
N GLU A 50 -17.80 -10.95 -11.95
CA GLU A 50 -16.89 -11.60 -10.99
C GLU A 50 -15.59 -10.80 -10.91
N ASP A 51 -15.00 -10.43 -12.05
CA ASP A 51 -13.79 -9.58 -12.09
C ASP A 51 -14.02 -8.20 -11.42
N GLN A 52 -15.23 -7.67 -11.53
CA GLN A 52 -15.61 -6.42 -10.86
C GLN A 52 -15.68 -6.62 -9.34
N GLY A 53 -16.33 -7.69 -8.87
CA GLY A 53 -16.40 -8.03 -7.45
C GLY A 53 -15.03 -8.32 -6.83
N ASP A 54 -14.16 -9.02 -7.55
CA ASP A 54 -12.78 -9.29 -7.12
C ASP A 54 -12.00 -7.99 -6.99
N ARG A 55 -12.10 -7.10 -7.98
CA ARG A 55 -11.46 -5.79 -7.91
C ARG A 55 -11.98 -4.95 -6.74
N GLU A 56 -13.29 -4.94 -6.50
CA GLU A 56 -13.89 -4.23 -5.36
C GLU A 56 -13.39 -4.79 -4.02
N THR A 57 -13.25 -6.10 -3.91
CA THR A 57 -12.69 -6.76 -2.72
C THR A 57 -11.25 -6.32 -2.48
N VAL A 58 -10.42 -6.33 -3.52
CA VAL A 58 -9.02 -5.87 -3.42
C VAL A 58 -8.93 -4.38 -3.07
N LEU A 59 -9.83 -3.54 -3.59
CA LEU A 59 -9.91 -2.13 -3.20
C LEU A 59 -10.32 -1.94 -1.73
N ALA A 60 -11.24 -2.76 -1.23
CA ALA A 60 -11.62 -2.72 0.18
C ALA A 60 -10.45 -3.07 1.10
N ASP A 61 -9.66 -4.09 0.75
CA ASP A 61 -8.45 -4.46 1.48
C ASP A 61 -7.38 -3.37 1.43
N TRP A 62 -7.19 -2.76 0.26
CA TRP A 62 -6.29 -1.61 0.11
C TRP A 62 -6.70 -0.47 1.04
N HIS A 63 -7.99 -0.10 1.09
CA HIS A 63 -8.49 0.97 1.94
C HIS A 63 -8.38 0.66 3.42
N ARG A 64 -8.64 -0.59 3.82
CA ARG A 64 -8.46 -1.04 5.21
C ARG A 64 -7.01 -0.88 5.63
N ALA A 65 -6.07 -1.33 4.80
CA ALA A 65 -4.64 -1.19 5.05
C ALA A 65 -4.20 0.28 5.09
N ASP A 66 -4.64 1.10 4.12
CA ASP A 66 -4.31 2.52 4.06
C ASP A 66 -4.77 3.28 5.31
N LYS A 67 -5.95 2.93 5.86
CA LYS A 67 -6.44 3.53 7.10
C LYS A 67 -5.54 3.26 8.30
N VAL A 68 -5.05 2.02 8.44
CA VAL A 68 -4.10 1.65 9.51
C VAL A 68 -2.79 2.42 9.35
N LEU A 69 -2.25 2.44 8.13
CA LEU A 69 -1.00 3.13 7.84
C LEU A 69 -1.11 4.65 7.96
N ALA A 70 -2.26 5.24 7.61
CA ALA A 70 -2.52 6.68 7.76
C ALA A 70 -2.63 7.11 9.23
N ALA A 71 -3.05 6.20 10.13
CA ALA A 71 -3.04 6.43 11.57
C ALA A 71 -1.63 6.31 12.19
N THR A 72 -0.65 5.85 11.42
CA THR A 72 0.73 5.68 11.86
C THR A 72 1.56 6.87 11.39
N ALA A 73 2.33 7.50 12.29
CA ALA A 73 3.21 8.64 11.95
C ALA A 73 4.24 8.30 10.86
N LEU A 74 4.56 7.01 10.70
CA LEU A 74 5.33 6.47 9.59
C LEU A 74 4.39 6.17 8.42
N ARG A 75 4.01 7.19 7.66
CA ARG A 75 3.61 6.99 6.25
C ARG A 75 4.90 6.90 5.43
N PRO A 76 5.33 5.73 4.92
CA PRO A 76 6.41 5.68 3.95
C PRO A 76 5.85 6.13 2.59
N THR A 77 5.58 7.43 2.44
CA THR A 77 5.29 8.11 1.16
C THR A 77 5.14 9.63 1.28
N GLN A 78 5.22 10.21 2.48
CA GLN A 78 5.22 11.67 2.67
C GLN A 78 6.25 12.11 3.71
N ALA A 79 7.45 11.54 3.67
CA ALA A 79 8.61 12.23 4.21
C ALA A 79 8.85 13.44 3.29
N THR A 80 8.13 14.51 3.58
CA THR A 80 8.19 15.79 2.91
C THR A 80 9.65 16.16 2.72
N GLY A 81 10.03 16.55 1.49
CA GLY A 81 11.29 17.24 1.23
C GLY A 81 11.30 18.58 1.96
N VAL A 82 11.50 18.56 3.28
CA VAL A 82 11.71 19.75 4.14
C VAL A 82 13.12 19.70 4.74
N LEU A 83 14.06 19.01 4.08
CA LEU A 83 15.48 19.05 4.45
C LEU A 83 16.39 19.27 3.24
N SER A 84 15.95 20.10 2.29
CA SER A 84 16.80 20.71 1.26
C SER A 84 16.16 21.97 0.72
#